data_AF-A0A1H0YWK0-F1
#
_entry.id   AF-A0A1H0YWK0-F1
#
_cell.length_a   1.000
_cell.length_b   1.000
_cell.length_c   1.000
_cell.angle_alpha   90.00
_cell.angle_beta   90.00
_cell.angle_gamma   90.00
#
_symmetry.space_group_name_H-M   'P 1'
#
loop_
_entity.id
_entity.type
_entity.pdbx_description
1 polymer ?
#
loop_
_entity_poly.entity_id
_entity_poly.type
_entity_poly.pdbx_seq_one_letter_code
_entity_poly.pdbx_strand_id
1 'polypeptide(L)' 'MEDISSMEVGDIIRNVEGTDTGEYRVVEKETSSVGKIQAIVVEPVDGEGEQDRVTIPQSEWGDTWTA' A
#
# COMPACT_ATOMS: atom_id res chain seq x y z
N MET A 1 -4.73 -13.08 -8.48
CA MET A 1 -4.75 -12.24 -7.27
C MET A 1 -3.38 -11.60 -7.24
N GLU A 2 -3.32 -10.28 -7.39
CA GLU A 2 -2.07 -9.54 -7.36
C GLU A 2 -1.51 -9.57 -5.94
N ASP A 3 -0.20 -9.72 -5.83
CA ASP A 3 0.50 -9.85 -4.54
C ASP A 3 1.25 -8.54 -4.27
N ILE A 4 1.34 -8.15 -3.00
CA ILE A 4 2.11 -6.98 -2.54
C ILE A 4 3.56 -6.99 -3.02
N SER A 5 4.11 -8.18 -3.29
CA SER A 5 5.47 -8.35 -3.80
C SER A 5 5.68 -7.82 -5.22
N SER A 6 4.61 -7.61 -5.97
CA SER A 6 4.65 -7.05 -7.33
C SER A 6 4.61 -5.52 -7.33
N MET A 7 4.30 -4.88 -6.19
CA MET A 7 4.18 -3.43 -6.08
C MET A 7 5.55 -2.77 -6.10
N GLU A 8 5.69 -1.65 -6.79
CA GLU A 8 6.88 -0.80 -6.88
C GLU A 8 6.69 0.55 -6.19
N VAL A 9 7.79 1.17 -5.76
CA VAL A 9 7.71 2.53 -5.21
C VAL A 9 7.30 3.47 -6.34
N GLY A 10 6.24 4.24 -6.11
CA GLY A 10 5.59 5.10 -7.10
C GLY A 10 4.29 4.53 -7.66
N ASP A 11 4.01 3.24 -7.48
CA ASP A 11 2.72 2.66 -7.87
C ASP A 11 1.56 3.28 -7.12
N ILE A 12 0.40 3.35 -7.78
CA ILE A 12 -0.85 3.80 -7.19
C ILE A 12 -1.71 2.59 -6.89
N ILE A 13 -2.26 2.57 -5.68
CA ILE A 13 -3.14 1.52 -5.18
C ILE A 13 -4.40 2.18 -4.60
N ARG A 14 -5.43 1.38 -4.36
CA ARG A 14 -6.69 1.85 -3.79
C ARG A 14 -7.18 0.92 -2.69
N ASN A 15 -7.89 1.49 -1.73
CA ASN A 15 -8.60 0.72 -0.71
C ASN A 15 -9.94 0.23 -1.29
N VAL A 16 -10.26 -1.07 -1.14
CA VAL A 16 -11.50 -1.68 -1.64
C VAL A 16 -12.54 -1.98 -0.56
N GLU A 17 -12.14 -1.92 0.71
CA GLU A 17 -13.01 -2.25 1.85
C GLU A 17 -13.77 -1.01 2.37
N GLY A 18 -13.22 0.19 2.15
CA GLY A 18 -13.79 1.45 2.61
C GLY A 18 -14.67 2.16 1.59
N THR A 19 -15.64 2.93 2.09
CA THR A 19 -16.33 4.00 1.33
C THR A 19 -15.35 5.05 0.80
N ASP A 20 -14.13 5.09 1.35
CA ASP A 20 -12.99 5.88 0.88
C ASP A 20 -12.33 5.18 -0.31
N THR A 21 -12.72 5.58 -1.52
CA THR A 21 -12.06 5.17 -2.78
C THR A 21 -10.79 5.98 -3.03
N GLY A 22 -10.05 6.30 -1.97
CA GLY A 22 -8.83 7.10 -2.05
C GLY A 22 -7.74 6.37 -2.84
N GLU A 23 -7.03 7.11 -3.67
CA GLU A 23 -5.81 6.65 -4.32
C GLU A 23 -4.62 6.91 -3.40
N TYR A 24 -3.76 5.90 -3.25
CA TYR A 24 -2.57 5.96 -2.42
C TYR A 24 -1.35 5.57 -3.25
N ARG A 25 -0.24 6.28 -3.07
CA ARG A 25 1.03 5.98 -3.73
C ARG A 25 1.95 5.20 -2.81
N VAL A 26 2.56 4.14 -3.31
CA VAL A 26 3.63 3.41 -2.62
C VAL A 26 4.87 4.29 -2.49
N VAL A 27 5.32 4.52 -1.26
CA VAL A 27 6.52 5.32 -0.98
C VAL A 27 7.68 4.48 -0.48
N GLU A 28 7.39 3.33 0.15
CA GLU A 28 8.41 2.46 0.73
C GLU A 28 7.94 1.00 0.72
N LYS A 29 8.90 0.08 0.69
CA LYS A 29 8.65 -1.36 0.86
C LYS A 29 9.42 -1.86 2.06
N GLU A 30 8.73 -2.56 2.95
CA GLU A 30 9.35 -3.23 4.08
C GLU A 30 9.70 -4.66 3.72
N THR A 31 10.99 -4.95 3.69
CA THR A 31 11.52 -6.29 3.41
C THR A 31 12.00 -6.98 4.68
N SER A 32 11.66 -8.25 4.83
CA SER A 32 12.23 -9.15 5.83
C SER A 32 13.73 -9.31 5.67
N SER A 33 14.39 -9.80 6.72
CA SER A 33 15.78 -10.29 6.68
C SER A 33 16.03 -11.40 5.64
N VAL A 34 14.97 -12.05 5.12
CA VAL A 34 15.02 -13.07 4.06
C VAL A 34 14.72 -12.53 2.65
N GLY A 35 14.66 -11.20 2.45
CA GLY A 35 14.33 -10.56 1.15
C GLY A 35 12.85 -10.61 0.77
N LYS A 36 12.01 -11.12 1.68
CA LYS A 36 10.54 -11.14 1.69
C LYS A 36 9.90 -9.76 1.77
N ILE A 37 9.20 -9.20 0.78
CA ILE A 37 8.33 -8.03 1.04
C ILE A 37 7.25 -8.47 2.05
N GLN A 38 7.14 -7.77 3.18
CA GLN A 38 6.17 -8.05 4.25
C GLN A 38 5.08 -6.99 4.36
N ALA A 39 5.42 -5.76 4.00
CA ALA A 39 4.50 -4.64 3.99
C ALA A 39 4.97 -3.58 2.99
N ILE A 40 4.07 -2.69 2.61
CA ILE A 40 4.38 -1.46 1.87
C ILE A 40 3.84 -0.28 2.66
N VAL A 41 4.53 0.85 2.55
CA VAL A 41 4.07 2.11 3.11
C VAL A 41 3.54 2.95 1.96
N VAL A 42 2.34 3.50 2.14
CA VAL A 42 1.67 4.32 1.14
C VAL A 42 1.27 5.67 1.68
N GLU A 43 1.17 6.67 0.80
CA GLU A 43 0.67 8.01 1.11
C GLU A 43 -0.53 8.35 0.21
N PRO A 44 -1.55 9.07 0.70
CA PRO A 44 -2.68 9.47 -0.13
C PRO A 44 -2.23 10.44 -1.24
N VAL A 45 -2.74 10.25 -2.47
CA VAL A 45 -2.40 11.09 -3.62
C VAL A 45 -3.12 12.44 -3.59
N ASP A 46 -4.35 12.46 -3.08
CA ASP A 46 -5.24 13.64 -3.06
C ASP A 46 -5.21 14.43 -1.73
N GLY A 47 -4.34 14.05 -0.79
CA GLY A 47 -4.30 14.62 0.56
C GLY A 47 -3.45 15.89 0.67
N GLU A 48 -4.06 17.07 0.64
CA GLU A 48 -3.50 18.28 1.27
C GLU A 48 -3.58 18.13 2.81
N GLY A 49 -2.63 17.41 3.42
CA GLY A 49 -2.62 17.21 4.87
C GLY A 49 -1.43 16.37 5.36
N GLU A 50 -0.94 16.68 6.55
CA GLU A 50 0.28 16.14 7.18
C GLU A 50 0.39 14.60 7.15
N GLN A 51 1.16 14.05 6.19
CA GLN A 51 1.89 12.77 6.29
C GLN A 51 1.14 11.56 6.88
N ASP A 52 -0.13 11.32 6.54
CA ASP A 52 -0.82 10.07 6.86
C ASP A 52 -0.27 8.92 6.01
N ARG A 53 0.92 8.43 6.39
CA ARG A 53 1.51 7.23 5.84
C ARG A 53 0.81 6.02 6.42
N VAL A 54 0.29 5.17 5.56
CA VAL A 54 -0.37 3.92 5.94
C VAL A 54 0.57 2.76 5.62
N THR A 55 0.88 1.94 6.62
CA THR A 55 1.59 0.68 6.42
C THR A 55 0.58 -0.42 6.14
N ILE A 56 0.69 -1.05 4.97
CA ILE A 56 -0.17 -2.13 4.52
C ILE A 56 0.62 -3.44 4.61
N PRO A 57 0.34 -4.31 5.58
CA PRO A 57 0.96 -5.62 5.65
C PRO A 57 0.44 -6.54 4.55
N GLN A 58 1.27 -7.49 4.12
CA GLN A 58 0.92 -8.48 3.08
C GLN A 58 -0.38 -9.22 3.40
N SER A 59 -0.64 -9.46 4.69
CA SER A 59 -1.84 -10.17 5.15
C SER A 59 -3.14 -9.41 4.91
N GLU A 60 -3.11 -8.08 4.75
CA GLU A 60 -4.30 -7.25 4.50
C GLU A 60 -4.46 -6.88 3.02
N TRP A 61 -3.45 -7.14 2.18
CA TRP A 61 -3.47 -6.76 0.77
C TRP A 61 -4.66 -7.39 0.03
N GLY A 62 -4.85 -8.71 0.13
CA GLY A 62 -5.89 -9.41 -0.62
C GLY A 62 -7.32 -9.16 -0.11
N ASP A 63 -7.46 -8.67 1.12
CA ASP A 63 -8.74 -8.45 1.79
C ASP A 63 -9.21 -7.00 1.64
N THR A 64 -8.28 -6.04 1.67
CA THR A 64 -8.58 -4.61 1.84
C THR A 64 -8.03 -3.72 0.72
N TRP A 65 -7.06 -4.17 -0.07
CA TRP A 65 -6.33 -3.32 -1.03
C TRP A 65 -6.25 -3.91 -2.44
N THR A 66 -6.07 -3.06 -3.44
CA THR A 66 -5.83 -3.50 -4.81
C THR A 66 -5.02 -2.44 -5.58
N ALA A 67 -4.30 -2.88 -6.61
CA ALA A 67 -3.64 -1.99 -7.57
C ALA A 67 -4.64 -1.59 -8.68
#